data_AF-A0A3D1ZQY4-F1
#
_entry.id   AF-A0A3D1ZQY4-F1
#
_cell.length_a   1.000
_cell.length_b   1.000
_cell.length_c   1.000
_cell.angle_alpha   90.00
_cell.angle_beta   90.00
_cell.angle_gamma   90.00
#
_symmetry.space_group_name_H-M   'P 1'
#
loop_
_entity.id
_entity.type
_entity.pdbx_description
1 polymer ?
#
loop_
_entity_poly.entity_id
_entity_poly.type
_entity_poly.pdbx_seq_one_letter_code
_entity_poly.pdbx_strand_id
1 'polypeptide(L)'
;MNEVRPGTTWRVRIEIADRGRSMKLYIGGKLIADGKEAETEPRRTVTVSRDSAAGITYLRVVNATADPVEVDARALLDGLNIEAESAARATATVLSGDDPYAGGNGKASPTVPIETTVDMGDGVYDAPSWSFSTIAFHG
;
A
#
# COMPACT_ATOMS: atom_id res chain seq x y z
N MET A 1 -9.25 -42.13 7.60
CA MET A 1 -8.21 -41.50 8.44
C MET A 1 -8.18 -42.30 9.74
N ASN A 2 -7.07 -42.97 10.07
CA ASN A 2 -7.02 -43.81 11.27
C ASN A 2 -7.19 -42.96 12.54
N GLU A 3 -7.91 -43.47 13.52
CA GLU A 3 -8.15 -42.80 14.82
C GLU A 3 -6.82 -42.39 15.48
N VAL A 4 -6.72 -41.12 15.86
CA VAL A 4 -5.57 -40.58 16.59
C VAL A 4 -5.63 -41.08 18.02
N ARG A 5 -4.61 -41.84 18.46
CA ARG A 5 -4.54 -42.36 19.83
C ARG A 5 -3.73 -41.44 20.75
N PRO A 6 -4.07 -41.33 22.03
CA PRO A 6 -3.21 -40.69 23.03
C PRO A 6 -1.78 -41.25 22.98
N GLY A 7 -0.78 -40.37 23.00
CA GLY A 7 0.65 -40.73 22.85
C GLY A 7 1.17 -40.80 21.41
N THR A 8 0.33 -40.60 20.40
CA THR A 8 0.80 -40.55 19.00
C THR A 8 1.64 -39.29 18.77
N THR A 9 2.89 -39.48 18.35
CA THR A 9 3.80 -38.39 17.98
C THR A 9 3.78 -38.16 16.47
N TRP A 10 3.58 -36.92 16.04
CA TRP A 10 3.56 -36.55 14.64
C TRP A 10 4.77 -35.68 14.32
N ARG A 11 5.53 -36.05 13.27
CA ARG A 11 6.58 -35.19 12.73
C ARG A 11 5.96 -34.26 11.70
N VAL A 12 5.83 -32.99 12.07
CA VAL A 12 5.30 -31.94 11.21
C VAL A 12 6.46 -31.12 10.65
N ARG A 13 6.40 -30.80 9.35
CA ARG A 13 7.30 -29.84 8.71
C ARG A 13 6.46 -28.83 7.96
N ILE A 14 6.72 -27.55 8.20
CA ILE A 14 6.10 -26.45 7.48
C ILE A 14 7.20 -25.75 6.67
N GLU A 15 6.99 -25.63 5.37
CA GLU A 15 7.84 -24.83 4.49
C GLU A 15 7.08 -23.54 4.20
N ILE A 16 7.70 -22.40 4.53
CA ILE A 16 7.18 -21.07 4.26
C ILE A 16 8.15 -20.40 3.30
N ALA A 17 7.64 -19.96 2.15
CA ALA A 17 8.40 -19.25 1.13
C ALA A 17 7.65 -17.97 0.74
N ASP A 18 8.31 -17.13 -0.06
CA ASP A 18 7.70 -15.94 -0.66
C ASP A 18 7.03 -15.02 0.37
N ARG A 19 7.70 -14.81 1.51
CA ARG A 19 7.23 -14.00 2.64
C ARG A 19 5.86 -14.43 3.21
N GLY A 20 5.54 -15.71 3.11
CA GLY A 20 4.27 -16.26 3.60
C GLY A 20 3.24 -16.54 2.50
N ARG A 21 3.49 -16.07 1.26
CA ARG A 21 2.58 -16.29 0.13
C ARG A 21 2.51 -17.75 -0.32
N SER A 22 3.55 -18.55 -0.03
CA SER A 22 3.58 -19.98 -0.31
C SER A 22 3.83 -20.74 0.98
N MET A 23 2.95 -21.69 1.29
CA MET A 23 3.03 -22.53 2.48
C MET A 23 2.76 -23.99 2.14
N LYS A 24 3.64 -24.88 2.57
CA LYS A 24 3.47 -26.33 2.45
C LYS A 24 3.54 -27.00 3.80
N LEU A 25 2.56 -27.83 4.11
CA LEU A 25 2.48 -28.62 5.34
C LEU A 25 2.75 -30.09 5.02
N TYR A 26 3.73 -30.66 5.70
CA TYR A 26 4.05 -32.08 5.63
C TYR A 26 3.85 -32.74 6.98
N ILE A 27 3.35 -33.96 6.96
CA ILE A 27 3.22 -34.81 8.14
C ILE A 27 3.83 -36.17 7.82
N GLY A 28 4.83 -36.60 8.59
CA GLY A 28 5.56 -37.85 8.33
C GLY A 28 6.26 -37.87 6.97
N GLY A 29 6.66 -36.72 6.44
CA GLY A 29 7.27 -36.57 5.12
C GLY A 29 6.27 -36.52 3.94
N LYS A 30 4.98 -36.76 4.19
CA LYS A 30 3.92 -36.65 3.16
C LYS A 30 3.36 -35.22 3.14
N LEU A 31 3.22 -34.63 1.95
CA LEU A 31 2.54 -33.35 1.76
C LEU A 31 1.03 -33.52 2.06
N ILE A 32 0.52 -32.71 2.98
CA ILE A 32 -0.88 -32.73 3.43
C ILE A 32 -1.64 -31.48 2.97
N ALA A 33 -0.97 -30.33 2.92
CA ALA A 33 -1.56 -29.10 2.39
C ALA A 33 -0.52 -28.30 1.62
N ASP A 34 -0.95 -27.71 0.51
CA ASP A 34 -0.19 -26.78 -0.33
C ASP A 34 -1.08 -25.56 -0.57
N GLY A 35 -0.67 -24.43 0.00
CA GLY A 35 -1.38 -23.17 -0.06
C GLY A 35 -0.53 -22.12 -0.75
N LYS A 36 -1.06 -21.57 -1.84
CA LYS A 36 -0.53 -20.36 -2.46
C LYS A 36 -1.58 -19.28 -2.36
N GLU A 37 -1.22 -18.16 -1.77
CA GLU A 37 -2.08 -16.98 -1.77
C GLU A 37 -2.31 -16.53 -3.22
N ALA A 38 -3.58 -16.37 -3.60
CA ALA A 38 -3.93 -15.80 -4.89
C ALA A 38 -3.46 -14.34 -4.92
N GLU A 39 -2.93 -13.90 -6.05
CA GLU A 39 -2.59 -12.50 -6.29
C GLU A 39 -3.87 -11.67 -6.43
N THR A 40 -4.52 -11.40 -5.30
CA THR A 40 -5.44 -10.28 -5.21
C THR A 40 -4.67 -9.13 -4.59
N GLU A 41 -3.95 -8.39 -5.42
CA GLU A 41 -3.32 -7.13 -5.06
C GLU A 41 -3.66 -6.10 -6.15
N PRO A 42 -3.96 -4.82 -5.85
CA PRO A 42 -3.65 -4.07 -4.62
C PRO A 42 -4.83 -3.36 -3.96
N ARG A 43 -4.67 -3.11 -2.66
CA ARG A 43 -5.50 -2.20 -1.85
C ARG A 43 -5.22 -0.76 -2.28
N ARG A 44 -6.06 -0.21 -3.14
CA ARG A 44 -6.11 1.24 -3.38
C ARG A 44 -6.85 1.88 -2.21
N THR A 45 -6.15 2.68 -1.44
CA THR A 45 -6.78 3.40 -0.34
C THR A 45 -6.59 4.88 -0.59
N VAL A 46 -7.69 5.56 -0.88
CA VAL A 46 -7.80 7.01 -0.86
C VAL A 46 -8.47 7.38 0.45
N THR A 47 -7.82 8.19 1.28
CA THR A 47 -8.43 8.72 2.52
C THR A 47 -8.27 10.22 2.58
N VAL A 48 -9.22 10.88 3.25
CA VAL A 48 -9.18 12.31 3.50
C VAL A 48 -9.20 12.59 4.99
N SER A 49 -8.43 13.58 5.40
CA SER A 49 -8.54 14.18 6.73
C SER A 49 -8.44 15.69 6.63
N ARG A 50 -9.25 16.41 7.41
CA ARG A 50 -9.26 17.87 7.44
C ARG A 50 -8.73 18.37 8.77
N ASP A 51 -7.76 19.28 8.72
CA ASP A 51 -7.32 20.09 9.84
C ASP A 51 -7.98 21.46 9.72
N SER A 52 -9.12 21.61 10.38
CA SER A 52 -9.88 22.87 10.36
C SER A 52 -9.16 24.02 11.07
N ALA A 53 -8.24 23.74 12.00
CA ALA A 53 -7.50 24.78 12.71
C ALA A 53 -6.37 25.35 11.83
N ALA A 54 -5.69 24.49 11.08
CA ALA A 54 -4.65 24.90 10.13
C ALA A 54 -5.22 25.34 8.77
N GLY A 55 -6.50 25.07 8.48
CA GLY A 55 -7.09 25.34 7.16
C GLY A 55 -6.60 24.39 6.07
N ILE A 56 -6.16 23.18 6.44
CA ILE A 56 -5.54 22.23 5.52
C ILE A 56 -6.43 21.00 5.34
N THR A 57 -6.64 20.61 4.09
CA THR A 57 -7.24 19.32 3.75
C THR A 57 -6.18 18.39 3.20
N TYR A 58 -6.06 17.21 3.79
CA TYR A 58 -5.11 16.19 3.36
C TYR A 58 -5.82 15.08 2.60
N LEU A 59 -5.33 14.79 1.40
CA LEU A 59 -5.63 13.59 0.62
C LEU A 59 -4.47 12.62 0.75
N ARG A 60 -4.72 11.37 1.12
CA ARG A 60 -3.71 10.32 1.18
C ARG A 60 -3.98 9.28 0.12
N VAL A 61 -2.97 8.97 -0.69
CA VAL A 61 -3.06 8.04 -1.82
C VAL A 61 -2.00 6.97 -1.65
N VAL A 62 -2.40 5.70 -1.81
CA VAL A 62 -1.47 4.56 -1.89
C VAL A 62 -1.59 3.94 -3.28
N ASN A 63 -0.48 3.93 -4.02
CA ASN A 63 -0.34 3.12 -5.22
C ASN A 63 0.60 1.93 -4.93
N ALA A 64 0.01 0.77 -4.65
CA ALA A 64 0.74 -0.48 -4.46
C ALA A 64 0.79 -1.32 -5.75
N THR A 65 0.97 -0.67 -6.91
CA THR A 65 1.19 -1.35 -8.20
C THR A 65 2.57 -1.01 -8.77
N ALA A 66 3.01 -1.82 -9.72
CA ALA A 66 4.25 -1.61 -10.47
C ALA A 66 4.17 -0.46 -11.47
N ASP A 67 2.96 -0.01 -11.81
CA ASP A 67 2.75 1.05 -12.80
C ASP A 67 2.24 2.33 -12.10
N PRO A 68 2.53 3.52 -12.64
CA PRO A 68 1.84 4.74 -12.23
C PRO A 68 0.33 4.60 -12.45
N VAL A 69 -0.46 5.22 -11.57
CA VAL A 69 -1.92 5.17 -11.63
C VAL A 69 -2.49 6.57 -11.52
N GLU A 70 -3.39 6.88 -12.45
CA GLU A 70 -4.21 8.08 -12.41
C GLU A 70 -5.32 7.92 -11.34
N VAL A 71 -5.40 8.88 -10.43
CA VAL A 71 -6.44 8.95 -9.39
C VAL A 71 -7.36 10.13 -9.67
N ASP A 72 -8.58 9.81 -10.07
CA ASP A 72 -9.65 10.81 -10.22
C ASP A 72 -10.19 11.22 -8.85
N ALA A 73 -9.91 12.45 -8.44
CA ALA A 73 -10.34 13.06 -7.20
C ALA A 73 -11.40 14.15 -7.40
N ARG A 74 -11.93 14.36 -8.62
CA ARG A 74 -12.83 15.49 -8.93
C ARG A 74 -14.03 15.58 -7.98
N ALA A 75 -14.81 14.51 -7.87
CA ALA A 75 -15.98 14.46 -7.00
C ALA A 75 -15.65 14.66 -5.50
N LEU A 76 -14.43 14.28 -5.10
CA LEU A 76 -13.94 14.45 -3.75
C LEU A 76 -13.60 15.92 -3.46
N LEU A 77 -12.84 16.55 -4.36
CA LEU A 77 -12.46 17.96 -4.24
C LEU A 77 -13.70 18.86 -4.26
N ASP A 78 -14.64 18.58 -5.17
CA ASP A 78 -15.94 19.27 -5.25
C ASP A 78 -16.71 19.12 -3.94
N GLY A 79 -16.84 17.90 -3.42
CA GLY A 79 -17.55 17.62 -2.17
C GLY A 79 -16.92 18.27 -0.93
N LEU A 80 -15.64 18.63 -0.99
CA LEU A 80 -14.90 19.28 0.08
C LEU A 80 -14.79 20.80 -0.09
N ASN A 81 -15.29 21.34 -1.21
CA ASN A 81 -15.14 22.73 -1.65
C ASN A 81 -13.66 23.15 -1.70
N ILE A 82 -12.83 22.33 -2.32
CA ILE A 82 -11.44 22.70 -2.63
C ILE A 82 -11.45 23.43 -3.97
N GLU A 83 -11.05 24.70 -3.95
CA GLU A 83 -11.00 25.53 -5.16
C GLU A 83 -9.92 25.04 -6.13
N ALA A 84 -10.17 25.16 -7.43
CA ALA A 84 -9.21 24.74 -8.47
C ALA A 84 -7.85 25.44 -8.35
N GLU A 85 -7.82 26.70 -7.91
CA GLU A 85 -6.55 27.42 -7.67
C GLU A 85 -5.75 26.82 -6.50
N SER A 86 -6.43 26.39 -5.44
CA SER A 86 -5.80 25.69 -4.31
C SER A 86 -5.29 24.31 -4.73
N ALA A 87 -6.10 23.58 -5.50
CA ALA A 87 -5.73 22.27 -6.03
C ALA A 87 -4.54 22.34 -7.01
N ALA A 88 -4.46 23.38 -7.83
CA ALA A 88 -3.35 23.59 -8.77
C ALA A 88 -2.00 23.92 -8.10
N ARG A 89 -2.01 24.21 -6.79
CA ARG A 89 -0.81 24.53 -5.99
C ARG A 89 -0.67 23.60 -4.78
N ALA A 90 -1.25 22.41 -4.85
CA ALA A 90 -1.21 21.48 -3.74
C ALA A 90 0.23 21.01 -3.46
N THR A 91 0.53 20.77 -2.20
CA THR A 91 1.85 20.25 -1.78
C THR A 91 1.74 18.75 -1.56
N ALA A 92 2.47 17.94 -2.32
CA ALA A 92 2.54 16.51 -2.14
C ALA A 92 3.85 16.12 -1.47
N THR A 93 3.78 15.39 -0.36
CA THR A 93 4.91 14.62 0.17
C THR A 93 4.76 13.18 -0.30
N VAL A 94 5.72 12.71 -1.10
CA VAL A 94 5.65 11.42 -1.80
C VAL A 94 6.81 10.54 -1.35
N LEU A 95 6.49 9.38 -0.79
CA LEU A 95 7.43 8.27 -0.62
C LEU A 95 7.21 7.30 -1.77
N SER A 96 8.24 7.03 -2.57
CA SER A 96 8.18 6.08 -3.68
C SER A 96 9.49 5.30 -3.82
N GLY A 97 9.47 4.21 -4.58
CA GLY A 97 10.66 3.43 -4.92
C GLY A 97 10.43 2.48 -6.09
N ASP A 98 11.50 2.05 -6.75
CA ASP A 98 11.42 1.17 -7.92
C ASP A 98 11.16 -0.31 -7.56
N ASP A 99 11.49 -0.70 -6.32
CA ASP A 99 11.29 -2.05 -5.80
C ASP A 99 10.53 -1.99 -4.47
N PRO A 100 9.31 -2.57 -4.37
CA PRO A 100 8.51 -2.57 -3.14
C PRO A 100 9.15 -3.38 -2.01
N TYR A 101 10.16 -4.18 -2.33
CA TYR A 101 10.92 -5.00 -1.39
C TYR A 101 12.29 -4.42 -1.04
N ALA A 102 12.60 -3.23 -1.53
CA ALA A 102 13.86 -2.56 -1.23
C ALA A 102 14.01 -2.28 0.27
N GLY A 103 15.23 -2.46 0.77
CA GLY A 103 15.59 -2.21 2.17
C GLY A 103 16.16 -3.44 2.86
N GLY A 104 16.68 -3.24 4.06
CA GLY A 104 17.23 -4.31 4.88
C GLY A 104 17.33 -3.91 6.34
N ASN A 105 17.14 -4.88 7.23
CA ASN A 105 17.21 -4.64 8.67
C ASN A 105 18.58 -4.04 9.04
N GLY A 106 18.56 -2.93 9.79
CA GLY A 106 19.76 -2.21 10.24
C GLY A 106 20.51 -1.43 9.15
N LYS A 107 19.97 -1.34 7.92
CA LYS A 107 20.55 -0.54 6.84
C LYS A 107 19.83 0.80 6.71
N ALA A 108 20.51 1.77 6.11
CA ALA A 108 19.86 3.03 5.72
C ALA A 108 18.67 2.74 4.79
N SER A 109 17.62 3.55 4.93
CA SER A 109 16.46 3.47 4.03
C SER A 109 16.92 3.76 2.59
N PRO A 110 16.54 2.93 1.60
CA PRO A 110 16.86 3.20 0.21
C PRO A 110 16.06 4.37 -0.38
N THR A 111 14.97 4.76 0.29
CA THR A 111 14.05 5.81 -0.16
C THR A 111 13.74 6.76 1.00
N VAL A 112 13.43 8.00 0.66
CA VAL A 112 12.97 9.04 1.60
C VAL A 112 11.80 9.79 0.98
N PRO A 113 10.86 10.31 1.78
CA PRO A 113 9.78 11.14 1.25
C PRO A 113 10.34 12.43 0.64
N ILE A 114 9.78 12.83 -0.50
CA ILE A 114 10.13 14.06 -1.21
C ILE A 114 8.90 14.95 -1.26
N GLU A 115 9.07 16.22 -0.89
CA GLU A 115 8.04 17.24 -1.02
C GLU A 115 8.13 17.89 -2.40
N THR A 116 6.99 17.99 -3.09
CA THR A 116 6.86 18.61 -4.41
C THR A 116 5.52 19.31 -4.53
N THR A 117 5.46 20.38 -5.32
CA THR A 117 4.18 20.96 -5.74
C THR A 117 3.58 20.08 -6.83
N VAL A 118 2.28 19.84 -6.77
CA VAL A 118 1.51 19.11 -7.78
C VAL A 118 0.35 19.97 -8.25
N ASP A 119 0.12 19.96 -9.56
CA ASP A 119 -1.05 20.59 -10.16
C ASP A 119 -2.18 19.57 -10.20
N MET A 120 -3.20 19.79 -9.38
CA MET A 120 -4.45 19.02 -9.39
C MET A 120 -5.64 19.92 -9.76
N GLY A 121 -5.43 20.99 -10.53
CA GLY A 121 -6.49 21.93 -10.91
C GLY A 121 -7.61 21.29 -11.73
N ASP A 122 -7.33 20.19 -12.43
CA ASP A 122 -8.30 19.34 -13.13
C ASP A 122 -8.87 18.19 -12.27
N GLY A 123 -8.44 18.11 -11.01
CA GLY A 123 -8.83 17.10 -10.04
C GLY A 123 -8.22 15.73 -10.23
N VAL A 124 -7.15 15.61 -11.01
CA VAL A 124 -6.45 14.35 -11.26
C VAL A 124 -5.10 14.33 -10.53
N TYR A 125 -4.72 13.16 -9.99
CA TYR A 125 -3.39 12.94 -9.42
C TYR A 125 -2.73 11.70 -10.01
N ASP A 126 -1.55 11.88 -10.60
CA ASP A 126 -0.70 10.79 -11.05
C ASP A 126 0.12 10.22 -9.88
N ALA A 127 -0.34 9.10 -9.32
CA ALA A 127 0.35 8.42 -8.25
C ALA A 127 1.48 7.55 -8.83
N PRO A 128 2.76 7.77 -8.46
CA PRO A 128 3.87 6.94 -8.95
C PRO A 128 3.71 5.47 -8.58
N SER A 129 4.37 4.57 -9.29
CA SER A 129 4.47 3.16 -8.90
C SER A 129 5.00 3.02 -7.47
N TRP A 130 4.51 2.03 -6.71
CA TRP A 130 4.94 1.74 -5.34
C TRP A 130 5.07 2.98 -4.45
N SER A 131 4.02 3.80 -4.40
CA SER A 131 4.05 5.09 -3.72
C SER A 131 3.01 5.23 -2.62
N PHE A 132 3.36 6.09 -1.66
CA PHE A 132 2.45 6.69 -0.70
C PHE A 132 2.61 8.20 -0.75
N SER A 133 1.51 8.89 -1.02
CA SER A 133 1.47 10.34 -1.15
C SER A 133 0.53 10.95 -0.13
N THR A 134 0.97 12.03 0.51
CA THR A 134 0.10 12.94 1.27
C THR A 134 0.06 14.27 0.56
N ILE A 135 -1.12 14.66 0.09
CA ILE A 135 -1.35 15.87 -0.69
C ILE A 135 -2.12 16.85 0.20
N ALA A 136 -1.55 18.02 0.41
CA ALA A 136 -2.10 19.09 1.22
C ALA A 136 -2.69 20.18 0.32
N PHE A 137 -3.97 20.47 0.53
CA PHE A 137 -4.70 21.59 -0.06
C PHE A 137 -4.87 22.68 1.00
N HIS A 138 -4.49 23.90 0.66
CA HIS A 138 -4.57 25.06 1.54
C HIS A 138 -5.81 25.89 1.16
N GLY A 139 -6.75 26.03 2.08
CA GLY A 139 -7.96 26.86 1.90
C GLY A 139 -7.71 28.35 2.08
#